data_AF-A0ABD3V486-F1
#
_entry.id   AF-A0ABD3V486-F1
#
_cell.length_a   1.000
_cell.length_b   1.000
_cell.length_c   1.000
_cell.angle_alpha   90.00
_cell.angle_beta   90.00
_cell.angle_gamma   90.00
#
_symmetry.space_group_name_H-M   'P 1'
#
loop_
_entity.id
_entity.type
_entity.pdbx_description
1 polymer ?
#
loop_
_entity_poly.entity_id
_entity_poly.type
_entity_poly.pdbx_seq_one_letter_code
_entity_poly.pdbx_strand_id
1 'polypeptide(L)'
;MVNTFDVSQNKTRIGAINFSNRVVREFHLKTHDSKERVLSAISEVEYTAGDSTNTNEALMVLRTEYFTKRIGDRSDVPNIAILLTDGESDNMADTVNEANLNKQTGVSIFSIGIGHMVN
;
A
#
# COMPACT_ATOMS: atom_id res chain seq x y z
N MET A 1 4.84 -12.95 1.69
CA MET A 1 5.34 -11.67 2.24
C MET A 1 5.01 -11.51 3.73
N VAL A 2 3.74 -11.57 4.17
CA VAL A 2 3.36 -11.28 5.58
C VAL A 2 3.99 -12.23 6.62
N ASN A 3 4.27 -13.49 6.27
CA ASN A 3 4.79 -14.50 7.19
C ASN A 3 6.12 -14.13 7.87
N THR A 4 6.91 -13.23 7.28
CA THR A 4 8.22 -12.81 7.81
C THR A 4 8.12 -11.69 8.86
N PHE A 5 6.96 -11.05 8.99
CA PHE A 5 6.76 -9.96 9.95
C PHE A 5 6.18 -10.46 11.27
N ASP A 6 6.57 -9.80 12.36
CA ASP A 6 5.98 -10.00 13.68
C ASP A 6 4.84 -8.99 13.88
N VAL A 7 3.64 -9.40 13.46
CA VAL A 7 2.46 -8.53 13.40
C VAL A 7 1.80 -8.44 14.77
N SER A 8 1.70 -7.22 15.30
CA SER A 8 0.85 -6.90 16.45
C SER A 8 0.64 -5.39 16.56
N GLN A 9 -0.30 -4.96 17.41
CA GLN A 9 -0.57 -3.54 17.65
C GLN A 9 0.67 -2.76 18.11
N ASN A 10 1.64 -3.39 18.77
CA ASN A 10 2.86 -2.72 19.25
C ASN A 10 4.10 -3.04 18.40
N LYS A 11 4.00 -3.96 17.43
CA LYS A 11 5.10 -4.37 16.55
C LYS A 11 4.81 -3.95 15.11
N THR A 12 4.83 -4.84 14.12
CA THR A 12 4.50 -4.46 12.75
C THR A 12 2.98 -4.31 12.59
N ARG A 13 2.55 -3.17 12.04
CA ARG A 13 1.17 -2.89 11.63
C ARG A 13 1.10 -2.97 10.11
N ILE A 14 0.06 -3.60 9.58
CA ILE A 14 -0.12 -3.82 8.13
C ILE A 14 -1.50 -3.30 7.74
N GLY A 15 -1.53 -2.53 6.66
CA GLY A 15 -2.74 -2.09 5.97
C GLY A 15 -2.60 -2.46 4.50
N ALA A 16 -3.73 -2.59 3.82
CA ALA A 16 -3.75 -2.93 2.40
C ALA A 16 -4.67 -1.98 1.63
N ILE A 17 -4.18 -1.55 0.48
CA ILE A 17 -4.91 -0.80 -0.52
C ILE A 17 -4.85 -1.63 -1.80
N ASN A 18 -5.98 -1.77 -2.48
CA ASN A 18 -6.09 -2.38 -3.79
C ASN A 18 -6.47 -1.28 -4.80
N PHE A 19 -6.00 -1.35 -6.03
CA PHE A 19 -6.29 -0.31 -7.02
C PHE A 19 -6.33 -0.85 -8.45
N SER A 20 -7.20 -0.24 -9.25
CA SER A 20 -7.25 -0.33 -10.71
C SER A 20 -7.75 1.02 -11.23
N ASN A 21 -8.97 1.11 -11.77
CA ASN A 21 -9.64 2.38 -12.07
C ASN A 21 -9.89 3.23 -10.83
N ARG A 22 -10.09 2.57 -9.68
CA ARG A 22 -10.37 3.22 -8.38
C ARG A 22 -9.52 2.58 -7.28
N VAL A 23 -9.34 3.33 -6.20
CA VAL A 23 -8.66 2.87 -4.99
C VAL A 23 -9.65 2.26 -3.99
N VAL A 24 -9.43 1.01 -3.61
CA VAL A 24 -10.17 0.28 -2.58
C VAL A 24 -9.32 0.21 -1.31
N ARG A 25 -9.88 0.62 -0.18
CA ARG A 25 -9.26 0.53 1.14
C ARG A 25 -9.64 -0.82 1.76
N GLU A 26 -8.81 -1.83 1.59
CA GLU A 26 -9.10 -3.19 2.07
C GLU A 26 -9.11 -3.23 3.61
N PHE A 27 -8.04 -2.75 4.24
CA PHE A 27 -7.99 -2.58 5.70
C PHE A 27 -6.88 -1.65 6.15
N HIS A 28 -7.10 -1.00 7.29
CA HIS A 28 -6.21 -0.01 7.89
C HIS A 28 -5.07 -0.62 8.73
N LEU A 29 -4.00 0.15 8.96
CA LEU A 29 -2.82 -0.27 9.74
C LEU A 29 -3.16 -0.84 11.13
N LYS A 30 -4.18 -0.30 11.79
CA LYS A 30 -4.61 -0.75 13.13
C LYS A 30 -5.73 -1.79 13.13
N THR A 31 -6.24 -2.23 11.97
CA THR A 31 -7.40 -3.12 11.89
C THR A 31 -7.11 -4.51 12.45
N HIS A 32 -5.95 -5.08 12.13
CA HIS A 32 -5.59 -6.44 12.53
C HIS A 32 -4.39 -6.42 13.49
N ASP A 33 -4.48 -7.24 14.52
CA ASP A 33 -3.51 -7.33 15.62
C ASP A 33 -2.71 -8.64 15.63
N SER A 34 -2.93 -9.52 14.65
CA SER A 34 -2.21 -10.78 14.49
C SER A 34 -1.90 -11.08 13.03
N LYS A 35 -0.87 -11.88 12.81
CA LYS A 35 -0.44 -12.34 11.48
C LYS A 35 -1.54 -13.11 10.78
N GLU A 36 -2.23 -14.00 11.49
CA GLU A 36 -3.29 -14.86 10.98
C GLU A 36 -4.46 -14.03 10.46
N ARG A 37 -4.85 -12.98 11.19
CA ARG A 37 -5.92 -12.06 10.77
C ARG A 37 -5.55 -11.28 9.52
N VAL A 38 -4.31 -10.78 9.44
CA VAL A 38 -3.83 -10.10 8.22
C VAL A 38 -3.82 -11.05 7.03
N LEU A 39 -3.36 -12.29 7.21
CA LEU A 39 -3.35 -13.29 6.15
C LEU A 39 -4.76 -13.65 5.67
N SER A 40 -5.71 -13.82 6.59
CA SER A 40 -7.12 -14.05 6.25
C SER A 40 -7.69 -12.89 5.44
N ALA A 41 -7.51 -11.66 5.93
CA ALA A 41 -7.99 -10.46 5.25
C ALA A 41 -7.40 -10.30 3.85
N ILE A 42 -6.10 -10.57 3.67
CA ILE A 42 -5.46 -10.57 2.34
C ILE A 42 -6.04 -11.64 1.43
N SER A 43 -6.36 -12.84 1.95
CA SER A 43 -6.96 -13.91 1.15
C SER A 43 -8.40 -13.61 0.71
N GLU A 44 -9.06 -12.67 1.37
CA GLU A 44 -10.40 -12.20 1.05
C GLU A 44 -10.41 -10.99 0.10
N VAL A 45 -9.24 -10.39 -0.20
CA VAL A 45 -9.14 -9.28 -1.15
C VAL A 45 -9.54 -9.77 -2.54
N GLU A 46 -10.62 -9.20 -3.05
CA GLU A 46 -11.11 -9.52 -4.39
C GLU A 46 -10.31 -8.80 -5.47
N TYR A 47 -10.18 -9.46 -6.62
CA TYR A 47 -9.62 -8.83 -7.79
C TYR A 47 -10.53 -7.67 -8.25
N THR A 48 -10.01 -6.45 -8.19
CA THR A 48 -10.74 -5.28 -8.69
C THR A 48 -10.46 -5.16 -10.18
N ALA A 49 -11.32 -5.75 -11.01
CA ALA A 49 -11.23 -5.63 -12.45
C ALA A 49 -11.22 -4.15 -12.89
N GLY A 50 -10.37 -3.86 -13.87
CA GLY A 50 -10.20 -2.53 -14.42
C GLY A 50 -9.42 -2.53 -15.72
N ASP A 51 -9.56 -1.47 -16.49
CA ASP A 51 -8.83 -1.18 -17.74
C ASP A 51 -7.77 -0.08 -17.54
N SER A 52 -7.56 0.33 -16.29
CA SER A 52 -6.79 1.50 -15.89
C SER A 52 -5.92 1.17 -14.65
N THR A 53 -4.74 1.76 -14.57
CA THR A 53 -3.78 1.57 -13.48
C THR A 53 -3.54 2.89 -12.75
N ASN A 54 -4.45 3.25 -11.83
CA ASN A 54 -4.42 4.54 -11.13
C ASN A 54 -3.47 4.54 -9.91
N THR A 55 -2.16 4.42 -10.19
CA THR A 55 -1.12 4.34 -9.16
C THR A 55 -0.95 5.67 -8.41
N ASN A 56 -1.15 6.80 -9.08
CA ASN A 56 -1.06 8.13 -8.48
C ASN A 56 -2.08 8.31 -7.34
N GLU A 57 -3.34 7.90 -7.54
CA GLU A 57 -4.35 7.99 -6.49
C GLU A 57 -4.03 7.05 -5.32
N ALA A 58 -3.53 5.84 -5.59
CA ALA A 58 -3.13 4.92 -4.53
C ALA A 58 -2.01 5.50 -3.65
N LEU A 59 -1.00 6.14 -4.26
CA LEU A 59 0.08 6.82 -3.55
C LEU A 59 -0.40 8.05 -2.77
N MET A 60 -1.38 8.79 -3.30
CA MET A 60 -2.01 9.90 -2.58
C MET A 60 -2.77 9.40 -1.35
N VAL A 61 -3.59 8.35 -1.49
CA VAL A 61 -4.35 7.74 -0.36
C VAL A 61 -3.39 7.19 0.69
N LEU A 62 -2.30 6.56 0.26
CA LEU A 62 -1.26 6.07 1.16
C LEU A 62 -0.70 7.20 2.05
N ARG A 63 -0.31 8.33 1.43
CA ARG A 63 0.25 9.51 2.12
C ARG A 63 -0.75 10.21 3.03
N THR A 64 -1.96 10.42 2.53
CA THR A 64 -2.95 11.31 3.16
C THR A 64 -3.89 10.60 4.11
N GLU A 65 -4.00 9.28 4.03
CA GLU A 65 -4.88 8.49 4.88
C GLU A 65 -4.11 7.43 5.69
N TYR A 66 -3.33 6.57 5.05
CA TYR A 66 -2.76 5.39 5.72
C TYR A 66 -1.61 5.74 6.65
N PHE A 67 -0.66 6.56 6.19
CA PHE A 67 0.41 7.09 7.03
C PHE A 67 -0.04 8.32 7.83
N THR A 68 -1.17 8.14 8.54
CA THR A 68 -1.68 9.11 9.50
C THR A 68 -2.02 8.43 10.82
N LYS A 69 -1.81 9.15 11.93
CA LYS A 69 -2.11 8.64 13.29
C LYS A 69 -3.56 8.14 13.43
N ARG A 70 -4.49 8.75 12.69
CA ARG A 70 -5.92 8.38 12.68
C ARG A 70 -6.13 6.92 12.27
N ILE A 71 -5.35 6.42 11.32
CA ILE A 71 -5.49 5.10 10.69
C ILE A 71 -4.51 4.06 11.26
N GLY A 72 -3.61 4.48 12.16
CA GLY A 72 -2.75 3.58 12.92
C GLY A 72 -1.26 3.78 12.67
N ASP A 73 -0.86 4.83 11.97
CA ASP A 73 0.54 5.23 11.87
C ASP A 73 1.12 5.63 13.24
N ARG A 74 2.43 5.44 13.38
CA ARG A 74 3.21 5.74 14.58
C ARG A 74 4.45 6.53 14.17
N SER A 75 4.54 7.77 14.64
CA SER A 75 5.60 8.71 14.27
C SER A 75 7.01 8.29 14.72
N ASP A 76 7.11 7.34 15.65
CA ASP A 76 8.35 6.77 16.17
C ASP A 76 8.81 5.50 15.43
N VAL A 77 8.08 5.08 14.38
CA VAL A 77 8.35 3.84 13.64
C VAL A 77 8.49 4.13 12.14
N PRO A 78 9.42 3.47 11.41
CA PRO A 78 9.55 3.65 9.97
C PRO A 78 8.28 3.25 9.20
N ASN A 79 7.91 4.09 8.22
CA ASN A 79 6.83 3.81 7.28
C ASN A 79 7.37 3.20 5.99
N ILE A 80 6.82 2.05 5.62
CA ILE A 80 7.22 1.28 4.44
C ILE A 80 6.00 1.00 3.59
N ALA A 81 6.11 1.29 2.30
CA ALA A 81 5.13 0.96 1.27
C ALA A 81 5.71 -0.08 0.32
N ILE A 82 4.94 -1.13 0.06
CA ILE A 82 5.27 -2.13 -0.95
C ILE A 82 4.21 -2.03 -2.04
N LEU A 83 4.61 -1.53 -3.20
CA LEU A 83 3.75 -1.34 -4.37
C LEU A 83 3.92 -2.52 -5.31
N LEU A 84 2.84 -3.25 -5.55
CA LEU A 84 2.78 -4.32 -6.54
C LEU A 84 1.99 -3.82 -7.76
N THR A 85 2.54 -3.98 -8.96
CA THR A 85 1.87 -3.55 -10.20
C THR A 85 2.34 -4.41 -11.38
N ASP A 86 1.51 -4.60 -12.39
CA ASP A 86 1.78 -5.40 -13.58
C ASP A 86 1.85 -4.58 -14.88
N GLY A 87 1.72 -3.25 -14.78
CA GLY A 87 1.66 -2.36 -15.93
C GLY A 87 2.12 -0.94 -15.64
N GLU A 88 2.04 -0.10 -16.67
CA GLU A 88 2.32 1.33 -16.55
C GLU A 88 1.13 2.06 -15.92
N SER A 89 1.42 3.02 -15.06
CA SER A 89 0.40 3.91 -14.52
C SER A 89 -0.15 4.82 -15.60
N ASP A 90 -1.47 5.01 -15.64
CA ASP A 90 -2.13 5.87 -16.64
C ASP A 90 -1.65 7.33 -16.55
N ASN A 91 -1.24 7.77 -15.36
CA ASN A 91 -0.77 9.13 -15.09
C ASN A 91 0.65 9.10 -14.50
N MET A 92 1.64 8.80 -15.34
CA MET A 92 3.03 8.63 -14.90
C MET A 92 3.60 9.88 -14.21
N ALA A 93 3.33 11.08 -14.72
CA ALA A 93 3.83 12.33 -14.12
C ALA A 93 3.31 12.53 -12.68
N ASP A 94 2.01 12.32 -12.47
CA ASP A 94 1.40 12.44 -11.14
C ASP A 94 1.83 11.30 -10.22
N THR A 95 2.06 10.11 -10.76
CA THR A 95 2.59 8.96 -10.02
C THR A 95 3.97 9.28 -9.45
N VAL A 96 4.87 9.84 -10.28
CA VAL A 96 6.20 10.27 -9.83
C VAL A 96 6.10 11.38 -8.79
N ASN A 97 5.20 12.35 -8.98
CA ASN A 97 4.99 13.42 -8.02
C ASN A 97 4.53 12.89 -6.66
N GLU A 98 3.49 12.05 -6.60
CA GLU A 98 2.99 11.48 -5.35
C GLU A 98 4.01 10.54 -4.69
N ALA A 99 4.79 9.78 -5.47
CA ALA A 99 5.89 8.99 -4.92
C ALA A 99 6.94 9.87 -4.24
N ASN A 100 7.28 11.02 -4.86
CA ASN A 100 8.22 11.97 -4.27
C ASN A 100 7.65 12.63 -3.00
N LEU A 101 6.37 12.97 -2.99
CA LEU A 101 5.71 13.52 -1.80
C LEU A 101 5.72 12.53 -0.63
N ASN A 102 5.47 11.24 -0.88
CA ASN A 102 5.59 10.20 0.15
C ASN A 102 7.03 10.07 0.67
N LYS A 103 8.03 10.08 -0.21
CA LYS A 103 9.45 10.00 0.19
C LYS A 103 9.86 11.19 1.05
N GLN A 104 9.38 12.40 0.73
CA GLN A 104 9.63 13.62 1.51
C GLN A 104 9.04 13.53 2.93
N THR A 105 7.98 12.76 3.14
CA THR A 105 7.41 12.49 4.47
C THR A 105 8.08 11.31 5.19
N GLY A 106 9.21 10.80 4.69
CA GLY A 106 9.97 9.71 5.31
C GLY A 106 9.47 8.30 4.98
N VAL A 107 8.56 8.15 4.03
CA VAL A 107 8.06 6.83 3.59
C VAL A 107 9.09 6.19 2.65
N SER A 108 9.48 4.95 2.94
CA SER A 108 10.27 4.12 2.03
C SER A 108 9.33 3.34 1.10
N ILE A 109 9.43 3.56 -0.21
CA ILE A 109 8.61 2.88 -1.21
C ILE A 109 9.46 1.86 -1.96
N PHE A 110 8.99 0.60 -1.98
CA PHE A 110 9.56 -0.48 -2.77
C PHE A 110 8.52 -0.93 -3.80
N SER A 111 8.91 -0.90 -5.08
CA SER A 111 8.03 -1.29 -6.19
C SER A 111 8.44 -2.65 -6.74
N ILE A 112 7.46 -3.51 -7.00
CA ILE A 112 7.64 -4.83 -7.59
C ILE A 112 6.72 -4.90 -8.82
N GLY A 113 7.36 -4.95 -10.00
CA GLY A 113 6.68 -5.20 -11.27
C GLY A 113 6.42 -6.70 -11.46
N ILE A 114 5.20 -7.08 -11.82
CA ILE A 114 4.80 -8.47 -12.06
C ILE A 114 4.38 -8.60 -13.52
N GLY A 115 5.14 -9.35 -14.33
CA GLY A 115 4.77 -9.58 -15.74
C GLY A 115 5.98 -9.78 -16.64
N HIS A 116 5.73 -9.84 -17.94
CA HIS A 116 6.77 -10.03 -18.96
C HIS A 116 7.31 -8.71 -19.54
N MET A 117 6.74 -7.56 -19.15
CA MET A 117 7.11 -6.23 -19.68
C MET A 117 8.07 -5.45 -18.77
N VAL A 118 8.78 -6.13 -17.88
CA VAL A 118 9.78 -5.48 -17.02
C VAL A 118 11.12 -5.48 -17.75
N ASN A 119 11.48 -4.33 -18.33
CA ASN A 119 12.86 -3.99 -18.73
C ASN A 119 13.46 -3.02 -17.70
#